data_AF-A0A2D5QHQ7-F1
#
_entry.id   AF-A0A2D5QHQ7-F1
#
_cell.length_a   1.000
_cell.length_b   1.000
_cell.length_c   1.000
_cell.angle_alpha   90.00
_cell.angle_beta   90.00
_cell.angle_gamma   90.00
#
_symmetry.space_group_name_H-M   'P 1'
#
loop_
_entity.id
_entity.type
_entity.pdbx_description
1 polymer ?
#
loop_
_entity_poly.entity_id
_entity_poly.type
_entity_poly.pdbx_seq_one_letter_code
_entity_poly.pdbx_strand_id
1 'polypeptide(L)' 'MHGYTVGAGYKQAFSQSFFGFFEVNYTQFTEESALANYTNFGGDYVQSSDLDIDLYAVKVGIGYQF' A
#
# COMPACT_ATOMS: atom_id res chain seq x y z
N MET A 1 4.28 7.07 11.75
CA MET A 1 3.78 6.45 10.48
C MET A 1 2.39 5.87 10.71
N HIS A 2 1.35 6.57 10.25
CA HIS A 2 -0.02 6.06 10.21
C HIS A 2 -0.40 5.79 8.76
N GLY A 3 -0.86 4.58 8.46
CA GLY A 3 -1.34 4.22 7.13
C GLY A 3 -2.64 3.45 7.24
N TYR A 4 -3.54 3.65 6.29
CA TYR A 4 -4.76 2.88 6.19
C TYR A 4 -4.76 2.10 4.87
N THR A 5 -5.22 0.86 4.94
CA THR A 5 -5.49 0.05 3.76
C THR A 5 -6.99 -0.13 3.65
N VAL A 6 -7.55 0.25 2.52
CA VAL A 6 -8.93 -0.06 2.15
C VAL A 6 -8.90 -0.94 0.91
N GLY A 7 -9.67 -2.02 0.94
CA GLY A 7 -9.72 -2.97 -0.15
C GLY A 7 -11.14 -3.45 -0.41
N ALA A 8 -11.39 -3.77 -1.67
CA ALA A 8 -12.62 -4.41 -2.11
C ALA A 8 -12.23 -5.66 -2.90
N GLY A 9 -12.96 -6.75 -2.67
CA GLY A 9 -12.68 -8.02 -3.32
C GLY A 9 -13.92 -8.82 -3.60
N TYR A 10 -13.80 -9.73 -4.56
CA TYR A 10 -14.80 -10.70 -4.95
C TYR A 10 -14.23 -12.11 -4.82
N LYS A 11 -15.01 -13.00 -4.19
CA LYS A 11 -14.69 -14.42 -4.06
C LYS A 11 -15.79 -15.25 -4.70
N GLN A 12 -15.42 -16.11 -5.65
CA GLN A 12 -16.32 -17.07 -6.28
C GLN A 12 -15.98 -18.47 -5.78
N ALA A 13 -16.92 -19.13 -5.09
CA ALA A 13 -16.80 -20.56 -4.84
C ALA A 13 -17.17 -21.33 -6.13
N PHE A 14 -16.31 -22.25 -6.54
CA PHE A 14 -16.57 -23.17 -7.66
C PHE A 14 -17.02 -24.54 -7.13
N SER A 15 -16.50 -24.94 -5.98
CA SER A 15 -16.91 -26.12 -5.25
C SER A 15 -16.81 -25.88 -3.75
N GLN A 16 -17.18 -26.88 -2.95
CA GLN A 16 -17.08 -26.84 -1.49
C GLN A 16 -15.63 -26.64 -1.00
N SER A 17 -14.65 -27.02 -1.84
CA SER A 17 -13.22 -26.96 -1.51
C SER A 17 -12.43 -26.00 -2.38
N PHE A 18 -12.96 -25.53 -3.52
CA PHE A 18 -12.21 -24.61 -4.41
C PHE A 18 -12.94 -23.28 -4.59
N PHE A 19 -12.18 -22.19 -4.46
CA PHE A 19 -12.67 -20.85 -4.73
C PHE A 19 -11.64 -20.02 -5.50
N GLY A 20 -12.12 -19.17 -6.39
CA GLY A 20 -11.33 -18.09 -6.98
C GLY A 20 -11.55 -16.81 -6.18
N PHE A 21 -10.55 -15.94 -6.14
CA PHE A 21 -10.68 -14.63 -5.55
C PHE A 21 -9.93 -13.57 -6.35
N PHE A 22 -10.46 -12.36 -6.28
CA PHE A 22 -9.89 -11.15 -6.83
C PHE A 22 -10.04 -10.04 -5.79
N GLU A 23 -8.99 -9.27 -5.55
CA GLU A 23 -8.96 -8.21 -4.54
C GLU A 23 -8.16 -7.02 -5.07
N VAL A 24 -8.72 -5.84 -4.91
CA VAL A 24 -8.04 -4.57 -5.13
C VAL A 24 -7.86 -3.89 -3.80
N ASN A 25 -6.64 -3.44 -3.52
CA ASN A 25 -6.31 -2.74 -2.29
C ASN A 25 -5.66 -1.41 -2.65
N TYR A 26 -6.07 -0.39 -1.91
CA TYR A 26 -5.43 0.90 -1.85
C TYR A 26 -4.86 1.07 -0.44
N THR A 27 -3.55 1.26 -0.36
CA THR A 27 -2.88 1.59 0.89
C THR A 27 -2.30 2.98 0.76
N GLN A 28 -2.72 3.87 1.65
CA GLN A 28 -2.11 5.17 1.81
C GLN A 28 -1.21 5.14 3.04
N PHE A 29 0.06 5.48 2.86
CA PHE A 29 0.99 5.73 3.94
C PHE A 29 1.11 7.24 4.09
N THR A 30 0.51 7.79 5.16
CA THR A 30 0.73 9.19 5.52
C THR A 30 2.08 9.28 6.23
N GLU A 31 3.06 9.92 5.60
CA GLU A 31 4.36 10.13 6.23
C GLU A 31 4.28 11.20 7.33
N GLU A 32 4.89 10.87 8.47
CA GLU A 32 5.55 11.87 9.29
C GLU A 32 6.82 12.28 8.55
N SER A 33 6.80 13.46 7.92
CA SER A 33 7.94 14.29 7.55
C SER A 33 9.31 13.61 7.56
N ALA A 34 9.77 13.12 6.40
CA ALA A 34 11.15 12.69 6.22
C ALA A 34 12.08 13.92 6.09
N LEU A 35 12.82 14.23 7.16
CA LEU A 35 13.89 15.24 7.12
C LEU A 35 15.06 14.73 6.27
N ALA A 36 15.06 15.04 4.99
CA ALA A 36 16.22 14.84 4.13
C ALA A 36 17.25 15.95 4.37
N ASN A 37 18.25 15.70 5.20
CA ASN A 37 19.41 16.59 5.33
C ASN A 37 20.27 16.50 4.07
N TYR A 38 20.07 17.43 3.14
CA TYR A 38 21.00 17.66 2.04
C TYR A 38 22.20 18.46 2.56
N THR A 39 23.29 17.79 2.91
CA THR A 39 24.59 18.46 3.12
C THR A 39 25.17 18.86 1.76
N ASN A 40 24.76 20.01 1.23
CA ASN A 40 25.54 20.71 0.21
C ASN A 40 26.41 21.76 0.91
N PHE A 41 27.70 21.78 0.55
CA PHE A 41 28.66 22.79 0.98
C PHE A 41 28.11 24.20 0.65
N GLY A 42 27.52 24.91 1.62
CA GLY A 42 27.19 26.34 1.47
C GLY A 42 25.88 26.87 2.04
N GLY A 43 25.08 26.09 2.76
CA GLY A 43 23.93 26.64 3.50
C GLY A 43 22.84 25.60 3.77
N ASP A 44 22.43 25.48 5.03
CA ASP A 44 21.39 24.55 5.46
C ASP A 44 20.01 25.05 5.02
N TYR A 45 19.48 24.46 3.94
CA TYR A 45 18.07 24.62 3.57
C TYR A 45 17.31 23.37 4.04
N VAL A 46 16.44 23.54 5.02
CA VAL A 46 15.51 22.49 5.47
C VAL A 46 14.36 22.43 4.46
N GLN A 47 14.43 21.49 3.51
CA GLN A 47 13.33 21.22 2.60
C GLN A 47 12.50 20.06 3.17
N SER A 48 11.33 20.40 3.73
CA SER A 48 10.31 19.41 4.10
C SER A 48 9.58 18.99 2.83
N SER A 49 9.81 17.77 2.35
CA SER A 49 9.01 17.16 1.30
C SER A 49 8.03 16.20 1.95
N ASP A 50 6.74 16.48 1.80
CA ASP A 50 5.68 15.54 2.15
C ASP A 50 5.73 14.39 1.14
N LEU A 51 6.19 13.22 1.60
CA LEU A 51 6.25 12.00 0.81
C LEU A 51 4.96 11.21 1.04
N ASP A 52 3.94 11.52 0.24
CA ASP A 52 2.72 10.72 0.19
C ASP A 52 2.99 9.47 -0.67
N ILE A 53 3.12 8.32 -0.01
CA ILE A 53 3.28 7.03 -0.70
C ILE A 53 1.91 6.35 -0.80
N ASP A 54 1.36 6.40 -2.01
CA ASP A 54 0.13 5.71 -2.38
C ASP A 54 0.45 4.39 -3.09
N LEU A 55 0.00 3.27 -2.54
CA LEU A 55 0.19 1.93 -3.10
C LEU A 55 -1.14 1.36 -3.60
N TYR A 56 -1.19 1.01 -4.89
CA TYR A 56 -2.27 0.22 -5.47
C TYR A 56 -1.80 -1.22 -5.66
N ALA A 57 -2.49 -2.17 -5.02
CA ALA A 57 -2.19 -3.59 -5.12
C ALA A 57 -3.40 -4.37 -5.63
N VAL A 58 -3.20 -5.12 -6.70
CA VAL A 58 -4.19 -6.05 -7.25
C VAL A 58 -3.74 -7.47 -6.96
N LYS A 59 -4.62 -8.27 -6.37
CA LYS A 59 -4.40 -9.69 -6.10
C LYS A 59 -5.46 -10.51 -6.83
N VAL A 60 -5.03 -11.60 -7.44
CA VAL A 60 -5.92 -12.59 -8.05
C VAL A 60 -5.37 -13.96 -7.74
N GLY A 61 -6.25 -14.92 -7.45
CA GLY A 61 -5.79 -16.26 -7.11
C GLY A 61 -6.90 -17.29 -7.03
N ILE A 62 -6.46 -18.52 -6.80
CA ILE A 62 -7.27 -19.68 -6.51
C ILE A 62 -6.90 -20.18 -5.11
N GLY A 63 -7.90 -20.57 -4.33
CA GLY A 63 -7.75 -21.08 -2.98
C GLY A 63 -8.41 -22.43 -2.84
N TYR A 64 -7.84 -23.25 -1.96
CA TYR A 64 -8.38 -24.54 -1.55
C TYR A 64 -8.73 -24.51 -0.07
N GLN A 65 -9.91 -25.00 0.30
CA GLN A 65 -10.40 -25.10 1.68
C GLN A 65 -10.51 -26.59 2.05
N PHE A 66 -9.73 -27.01 3.05
CA PHE A 66 -9.72 -28.35 3.66
C PHE A 66 -10.83 -28.49 4.71
#